data_AF-A0A2L0PLG9-F1
#
_entry.id   AF-A0A2L0PLG9-F1
#
_cell.length_a   1.000
_cell.length_b   1.000
_cell.length_c   1.000
_cell.angle_alpha   90.00
_cell.angle_beta   90.00
_cell.angle_gamma   90.00
#
_symmetry.space_group_name_H-M   'P 1'
#
loop_
_entity.id
_entity.type
_entity.pdbx_description
1 polymer ?
#
loop_
_entity_poly.entity_id
_entity_poly.type
_entity_poly.pdbx_seq_one_letter_code
_entity_poly.pdbx_strand_id
1 'polypeptide(L)'
;MPLYPAIVESYDGERRRARIAIPGMTDGSNVYPEAELMYSLGDSHNDTEIEIEAGDKVWIDFLIDGDWRYPVIVGYRQPETGNLVSIRRWRQKRIELIADHVLIDCKTMEVTGDVTIKGFLSILKTLTVALLTQLLSGLIVTGTMTNNDKNVGSTHKHRENGDGGGTTDEPF
;
A
#
# COMPACT_ATOMS: atom_id res chain seq x y z
N MET A 1 3.21 -28.65 -22.51
CA MET A 1 3.91 -27.47 -23.04
C MET A 1 5.11 -27.22 -22.13
N PRO A 2 6.35 -27.21 -22.64
CA PRO A 2 7.54 -26.93 -21.83
C PRO A 2 7.70 -25.42 -21.59
N LEU A 3 7.91 -25.02 -20.33
CA LEU A 3 8.21 -23.64 -19.99
C LEU A 3 9.70 -23.34 -20.17
N TYR A 4 10.03 -22.20 -20.77
CA TYR A 4 11.40 -21.76 -20.99
C TYR A 4 11.80 -20.64 -20.02
N PRO A 5 13.03 -20.66 -19.47
CA PRO A 5 13.49 -19.59 -18.61
C PRO A 5 13.84 -18.36 -19.45
N ALA A 6 13.44 -17.18 -19.00
CA ALA A 6 13.80 -15.92 -19.64
C ALA A 6 14.06 -14.83 -18.59
N ILE A 7 14.63 -13.71 -19.06
CA ILE A 7 14.91 -12.51 -18.27
C ILE A 7 14.25 -11.33 -18.99
N VAL A 8 13.56 -10.47 -18.23
CA VAL A 8 12.99 -9.24 -18.77
C VAL A 8 14.11 -8.22 -18.98
N GLU A 9 14.26 -7.73 -20.21
CA GLU A 9 15.25 -6.69 -20.56
C GLU A 9 14.64 -5.29 -20.46
N SER A 10 13.40 -5.15 -20.91
CA SER A 10 12.65 -3.90 -20.78
C SER A 10 11.15 -4.16 -20.75
N TYR A 11 10.41 -3.22 -20.18
CA TYR A 11 8.96 -3.28 -20.06
C TYR A 11 8.33 -1.97 -20.53
N ASP A 12 7.34 -2.09 -21.40
CA ASP A 12 6.48 -1.01 -21.84
C ASP A 12 5.13 -1.12 -21.10
N GLY A 13 4.96 -0.25 -20.10
CA GLY A 13 3.78 -0.23 -19.24
C GLY A 13 2.49 0.20 -19.94
N GLU A 14 2.57 1.02 -20.99
CA GLU A 14 1.38 1.45 -21.74
C GLU A 14 0.84 0.30 -22.59
N ARG A 15 1.74 -0.45 -23.23
CA ARG A 15 1.36 -1.56 -24.11
C ARG A 15 1.18 -2.89 -23.40
N ARG A 16 1.61 -3.01 -22.13
CA ARG A 16 1.67 -4.26 -21.37
C ARG A 16 2.54 -5.32 -22.07
N ARG A 17 3.70 -4.89 -22.56
CA ARG A 17 4.62 -5.73 -23.33
C ARG A 17 6.01 -5.70 -22.72
N ALA A 18 6.66 -6.85 -22.69
CA ALA A 18 8.04 -6.97 -22.21
C ALA A 18 8.96 -7.48 -23.31
N ARG A 19 10.17 -6.95 -23.38
CA ARG A 19 11.25 -7.52 -24.19
C ARG A 19 11.98 -8.53 -23.34
N ILE A 20 12.17 -9.75 -23.85
CA ILE A 20 12.74 -10.84 -23.06
C ILE A 20 14.00 -11.43 -23.71
N ALA A 21 15.02 -11.65 -22.89
CA ALA A 21 16.18 -12.44 -23.25
C ALA A 21 15.94 -13.90 -22.86
N ILE A 22 16.11 -14.82 -23.81
CA ILE A 22 15.98 -16.26 -23.63
C ILE A 22 17.39 -16.86 -23.72
N PRO A 23 18.01 -17.25 -22.59
CA PRO A 23 19.36 -17.78 -22.59
C PRO A 23 19.53 -18.94 -23.58
N GLY A 24 20.58 -18.88 -24.41
CA GLY A 24 20.87 -19.87 -25.43
C GLY A 24 20.09 -19.72 -26.74
N MET A 25 19.04 -18.89 -26.79
CA MET A 25 18.28 -18.60 -28.02
C MET A 25 18.49 -17.19 -28.55
N THR A 26 18.57 -16.20 -27.66
CA THR A 26 18.73 -14.78 -28.03
C THR A 26 20.14 -14.24 -27.80
N ASP A 27 21.09 -15.11 -27.47
CA ASP A 27 22.47 -14.73 -27.16
C ASP A 27 23.15 -14.07 -28.37
N GLY A 28 23.67 -12.86 -28.18
CA GLY A 28 24.29 -12.07 -29.26
C GLY A 28 23.31 -11.33 -30.18
N SER A 29 22.01 -11.37 -29.90
CA SER A 29 21.02 -10.55 -30.61
C SER A 29 21.02 -9.10 -30.12
N ASN A 30 20.81 -8.15 -31.03
CA ASN A 30 20.59 -6.74 -30.70
C ASN A 30 19.10 -6.41 -30.47
N VAL A 31 18.20 -7.33 -30.82
CA VAL A 31 16.74 -7.14 -30.70
C VAL A 31 16.14 -8.37 -30.04
N TYR A 32 15.48 -8.16 -28.90
CA TYR A 32 14.82 -9.21 -28.13
C TYR A 32 13.35 -9.37 -28.56
N PRO A 33 12.80 -10.60 -28.54
CA PRO A 33 11.39 -10.83 -28.83
C PRO A 33 10.48 -10.09 -27.84
N GLU A 34 9.32 -9.66 -28.34
CA GLU A 34 8.29 -9.00 -27.55
C GLU A 34 7.33 -10.05 -27.01
N ALA A 35 7.14 -10.06 -25.70
CA ALA A 35 6.28 -10.99 -25.01
C ALA A 35 5.02 -10.31 -24.50
N GLU A 36 3.91 -11.04 -24.58
CA GLU A 36 2.68 -10.67 -23.87
C GLU A 36 2.72 -11.16 -22.42
N LEU A 37 1.94 -10.50 -21.55
CA LEU A 37 1.77 -10.91 -20.17
C LEU A 37 0.52 -11.79 -20.03
N MET A 38 0.67 -12.97 -19.43
CA MET A 38 -0.46 -13.77 -19.01
C MET A 38 -0.99 -13.24 -17.69
N TYR A 39 -2.10 -12.51 -17.74
CA TYR A 39 -2.80 -12.06 -16.55
C TYR A 39 -3.50 -13.23 -15.87
N SER A 40 -3.48 -13.23 -14.53
CA SER A 40 -4.28 -14.17 -13.76
C SER A 40 -5.76 -13.87 -13.95
N LEU A 41 -6.59 -14.91 -13.89
CA LEU A 41 -8.04 -14.73 -13.90
C LEU A 41 -8.46 -13.89 -12.68
N GLY A 42 -8.86 -12.64 -12.91
CA GLY A 42 -9.18 -11.65 -11.88
C GLY A 42 -8.38 -10.36 -11.99
N ASP A 43 -7.21 -10.41 -12.63
CA ASP A 43 -6.42 -9.21 -12.94
C ASP A 43 -6.79 -8.73 -14.35
N SER A 44 -7.70 -7.76 -14.43
CA SER A 44 -8.13 -7.16 -15.70
C SER A 44 -7.21 -6.01 -16.09
N HIS A 45 -6.88 -5.89 -17.38
CA HIS A 45 -6.06 -4.78 -17.88
C HIS A 45 -6.67 -3.38 -17.61
N ASN A 46 -7.98 -3.31 -17.37
CA ASN A 46 -8.67 -2.08 -17.03
C ASN A 46 -8.51 -1.68 -15.55
N ASP A 47 -8.28 -2.66 -14.68
CA ASP A 47 -8.38 -2.47 -13.23
C ASP A 47 -7.05 -2.73 -12.51
N THR A 48 -6.14 -3.49 -13.12
CA THR A 48 -4.93 -3.95 -12.45
C THR A 48 -3.70 -3.90 -13.35
N GLU A 49 -2.66 -3.28 -12.80
CA GLU A 49 -1.31 -3.28 -13.31
C GLU A 49 -0.46 -4.20 -12.44
N ILE A 50 0.32 -5.09 -13.06
CA ILE A 50 1.40 -5.80 -12.39
C ILE A 50 2.69 -5.06 -12.76
N GLU A 51 3.41 -4.58 -11.75
CA GLU A 51 4.72 -3.96 -11.95
C GLU A 51 5.72 -5.03 -12.39
N ILE A 52 6.39 -4.79 -13.52
CA ILE A 52 7.47 -5.61 -14.06
C ILE A 52 8.71 -4.71 -14.18
N GLU A 53 9.85 -5.18 -13.68
CA GLU A 53 11.13 -4.47 -13.76
C GLU A 53 12.11 -5.19 -14.70
N ALA A 54 13.04 -4.43 -15.29
CA ALA A 54 14.16 -5.02 -16.01
C ALA A 54 15.02 -5.86 -15.04
N GLY A 55 15.44 -7.04 -15.50
CA GLY A 55 16.16 -8.03 -14.71
C GLY A 55 15.27 -9.10 -14.08
N ASP A 56 13.95 -8.97 -14.16
CA ASP A 56 13.03 -9.96 -13.61
C ASP A 56 13.16 -11.31 -14.31
N LYS A 57 13.27 -12.37 -13.50
CA LYS A 57 13.34 -13.76 -13.98
C LYS A 57 11.94 -14.28 -14.17
N VAL A 58 11.65 -14.78 -15.37
CA VAL A 58 10.30 -15.24 -15.73
C VAL A 58 10.33 -16.62 -16.39
N TRP A 59 9.20 -17.30 -16.32
CA TRP A 59 8.89 -18.42 -17.19
C TRP A 59 8.08 -17.92 -18.38
N ILE A 60 8.43 -18.41 -19.57
CA ILE A 60 7.67 -18.15 -20.78
C ILE A 60 7.17 -19.43 -21.41
N ASP A 61 6.13 -19.27 -22.21
CA ASP A 61 5.67 -20.26 -23.17
C ASP A 61 5.45 -19.62 -24.53
N PHE A 62 5.22 -20.42 -25.56
CA PHE A 62 4.94 -19.95 -26.91
C PHE A 62 3.51 -20.33 -27.29
N LEU A 63 2.71 -19.34 -27.73
CA LEU A 63 1.30 -19.56 -28.09
C LEU A 63 1.10 -20.53 -29.26
N ILE A 64 2.11 -20.60 -30.14
CA ILE A 64 2.12 -21.44 -31.32
C ILE A 64 3.34 -22.35 -31.20
N ASP A 65 3.12 -23.67 -31.26
CA ASP A 65 4.19 -24.66 -31.18
C ASP A 65 5.30 -24.35 -32.20
N GLY A 66 6.49 -24.02 -31.70
CA GLY A 66 7.67 -23.74 -32.50
C GLY A 66 7.81 -22.30 -33.04
N ASP A 67 6.84 -21.40 -32.82
CA ASP A 67 6.99 -19.99 -33.21
C ASP A 67 7.53 -19.13 -32.07
N TRP A 68 8.86 -19.04 -32.03
CA TRP A 68 9.65 -18.23 -31.13
C TRP A 68 9.35 -16.72 -31.16
N ARG A 69 8.60 -16.23 -32.16
CA ARG A 69 8.27 -14.80 -32.31
C ARG A 69 7.14 -14.33 -31.40
N TYR A 70 6.34 -15.25 -30.85
CA TYR A 70 5.17 -14.93 -30.02
C TYR A 70 5.25 -15.56 -28.62
N PRO A 71 6.24 -15.15 -27.80
CA PRO A 71 6.32 -15.60 -26.41
C PRO A 71 5.24 -14.96 -25.54
N VAL A 72 4.84 -15.68 -24.50
CA VAL A 72 3.96 -15.23 -23.43
C VAL A 72 4.62 -15.50 -22.09
N ILE A 73 4.70 -14.49 -21.24
CA ILE A 73 5.16 -14.61 -19.87
C ILE A 73 4.05 -15.24 -19.04
N VAL A 74 4.30 -16.44 -18.51
CA VAL A 74 3.31 -17.17 -17.70
C VAL A 74 3.44 -16.88 -16.20
N GLY A 75 4.57 -16.33 -15.77
CA GLY A 75 4.76 -15.92 -14.38
C GLY A 75 6.23 -15.74 -14.00
N TYR A 76 6.44 -15.27 -12.77
CA TYR A 76 7.77 -15.10 -12.21
C TYR A 76 8.44 -16.44 -11.90
N ARG A 77 9.74 -16.50 -12.20
CA ARG A 77 10.61 -17.62 -11.85
C ARG A 77 11.34 -17.28 -10.56
N GLN A 78 11.29 -18.19 -9.60
CA GLN A 78 11.98 -18.01 -8.33
C GLN A 78 13.50 -17.92 -8.55
N PRO A 79 14.18 -16.90 -7.99
CA PRO A 79 15.62 -16.94 -7.89
C PRO A 79 16.01 -18.04 -6.91
N GLU A 80 16.98 -18.89 -7.24
CA GLU A 80 17.43 -19.99 -6.35
C GLU A 80 18.03 -19.47 -5.03
N THR A 81 18.40 -18.19 -4.99
CA THR A 81 19.01 -17.50 -3.84
C THR A 81 18.38 -16.13 -3.63
N GLY A 82 18.29 -15.67 -2.38
CA GLY A 82 17.81 -14.31 -2.05
C GLY A 82 16.28 -14.17 -2.00
N ASN A 83 15.55 -15.27 -1.90
CA ASN A 83 14.10 -15.25 -1.73
C ASN A 83 13.70 -14.58 -0.40
N LEU A 84 12.64 -13.77 -0.45
CA LEU A 84 12.01 -13.25 0.77
C LEU A 84 11.36 -14.40 1.55
N VAL A 85 11.51 -14.38 2.87
CA VAL A 85 10.93 -15.37 3.78
C VAL A 85 9.89 -14.67 4.65
N SER A 86 8.71 -15.28 4.81
CA SER A 86 7.63 -14.82 5.69
C SER A 86 7.02 -13.44 5.35
N ILE A 87 7.28 -12.88 4.18
CA ILE A 87 6.75 -11.59 3.73
C ILE A 87 6.15 -11.73 2.35
N ARG A 88 4.90 -11.27 2.18
CA ARG A 88 4.32 -10.97 0.87
C ARG A 88 4.40 -9.46 0.65
N ARG A 89 5.02 -9.02 -0.45
CA ARG A 89 5.18 -7.61 -0.79
C ARG A 89 4.43 -7.31 -2.07
N TRP A 90 3.62 -6.25 -2.04
CA TRP A 90 3.09 -5.63 -3.24
C TRP A 90 3.86 -4.34 -3.47
N ARG A 91 4.51 -4.23 -4.63
CA ARG A 91 5.19 -3.00 -5.06
C ARG A 91 4.37 -2.42 -6.21
N GLN A 92 4.09 -1.14 -6.09
CA GLN A 92 3.44 -0.31 -7.09
C GLN A 92 3.75 1.16 -6.80
N LYS A 93 3.74 2.00 -7.82
CA LYS A 93 3.79 3.47 -7.65
C LYS A 93 2.58 4.01 -6.89
N ARG A 94 1.40 3.40 -7.09
CA ARG A 94 0.15 3.73 -6.41
C ARG A 94 -0.69 2.47 -6.25
N ILE A 95 -1.20 2.23 -5.04
CA ILE A 95 -2.15 1.15 -4.76
C ILE A 95 -3.49 1.78 -4.41
N GLU A 96 -4.55 1.33 -5.07
CA GLU A 96 -5.92 1.76 -4.82
C GLU A 96 -6.75 0.54 -4.40
N LEU A 97 -7.43 0.64 -3.26
CA LEU A 97 -8.29 -0.42 -2.73
C LEU A 97 -9.75 0.05 -2.86
N ILE A 98 -10.43 -0.43 -3.89
CA ILE A 98 -11.84 -0.14 -4.16
C ILE A 98 -12.66 -1.35 -3.72
N ALA A 99 -13.41 -1.22 -2.63
CA ALA A 99 -14.25 -2.29 -2.10
C ALA A 99 -15.39 -1.71 -1.27
N ASP A 100 -16.50 -2.44 -1.18
CA ASP A 100 -17.61 -2.10 -0.29
C ASP A 100 -17.19 -2.19 1.20
N HIS A 101 -16.27 -3.10 1.51
CA HIS A 101 -15.74 -3.29 2.86
C HIS A 101 -14.29 -3.80 2.83
N VAL A 102 -13.41 -3.15 3.59
CA VAL A 102 -12.03 -3.57 3.79
C VAL A 102 -11.82 -3.94 5.27
N LEU A 103 -11.60 -5.23 5.53
CA LEU A 103 -11.22 -5.72 6.85
C LEU A 103 -9.72 -6.01 6.88
N ILE A 104 -9.01 -5.40 7.83
CA ILE A 104 -7.60 -5.67 8.09
C ILE A 104 -7.50 -6.29 9.48
N ASP A 105 -7.43 -7.62 9.53
CA ASP A 105 -7.22 -8.37 10.77
C ASP A 105 -5.73 -8.74 10.90
N CYS A 106 -5.02 -7.98 11.73
CA CYS A 106 -3.62 -8.21 12.01
C CYS A 106 -3.29 -7.86 13.47
N LYS A 107 -2.22 -8.45 14.01
CA LYS A 107 -1.78 -8.16 15.39
C LYS A 107 -1.28 -6.73 15.55
N THR A 108 -0.57 -6.23 14.54
CA THR A 108 0.05 -4.90 14.51
C THR A 108 -0.02 -4.35 13.09
N MET A 109 -0.54 -3.13 12.96
CA MET A 109 -0.52 -2.36 11.73
C MET A 109 0.41 -1.17 11.92
N GLU A 110 1.39 -1.02 11.03
CA GLU A 110 2.31 0.11 11.01
C GLU A 110 2.12 0.87 9.70
N VAL A 111 1.95 2.19 9.80
CA VAL A 111 1.80 3.08 8.65
C VAL A 111 2.87 4.16 8.76
N THR A 112 3.71 4.25 7.73
CA THR A 112 4.74 5.30 7.62
C THR A 112 4.26 6.37 6.66
N GLY A 113 4.34 7.65 7.09
CA GLY A 113 3.86 8.81 6.34
C GLY A 113 2.54 9.37 6.87
N ASP A 114 1.95 10.29 6.11
CA ASP A 114 0.72 10.97 6.50
C ASP A 114 -0.52 10.11 6.24
N VAL A 115 -1.47 10.12 7.19
CA VAL A 115 -2.75 9.44 7.07
C VAL A 115 -3.87 10.47 7.01
N THR A 116 -4.65 10.45 5.92
CA THR A 116 -5.84 11.29 5.76
C THR A 116 -7.10 10.43 5.78
N ILE A 117 -8.01 10.70 6.73
CA ILE A 117 -9.31 10.04 6.85
C ILE A 117 -10.38 11.08 6.54
N LYS A 118 -11.11 10.89 5.42
CA LYS A 118 -12.20 11.79 5.01
C LYS A 118 -13.54 11.50 5.71
N GLY A 119 -13.63 10.37 6.42
CA GLY A 119 -14.78 9.97 7.23
C GLY A 119 -14.50 10.04 8.72
N PHE A 120 -15.25 9.27 9.51
CA PHE A 120 -15.04 9.17 10.95
C PHE A 120 -13.94 8.16 11.29
N LEU A 121 -13.10 8.49 12.28
CA LEU A 121 -12.18 7.57 12.94
C LEU A 121 -12.76 7.19 14.31
N SER A 122 -12.98 5.90 14.54
CA SER A 122 -13.40 5.37 15.84
C SER A 122 -12.26 4.55 16.46
N ILE A 123 -11.86 4.90 17.69
CA ILE A 123 -10.83 4.19 18.45
C ILE A 123 -11.48 3.63 19.71
N LEU A 124 -11.56 2.31 19.81
CA LEU A 124 -12.28 1.63 20.90
C LEU A 124 -11.50 1.57 22.22
N LYS A 125 -10.18 1.77 22.17
CA LYS A 125 -9.28 1.71 23.33
C LYS A 125 -8.56 3.04 23.49
N THR A 126 -7.23 3.01 23.56
CA THR A 126 -6.41 4.18 23.85
C THR A 126 -5.80 4.74 22.58
N LEU A 127 -5.83 6.07 22.45
CA LEU A 127 -4.98 6.82 21.53
C LEU A 127 -3.88 7.51 22.35
N THR A 128 -2.61 7.26 22.03
CA THR A 128 -1.46 7.94 22.64
C THR A 128 -0.83 8.88 21.62
N VAL A 129 -0.67 10.16 21.97
CA VAL A 129 -0.08 11.18 21.08
C VAL A 129 1.11 11.81 21.81
N ALA A 130 2.30 11.75 21.18
CA ALA A 130 3.55 12.14 21.84
C ALA A 130 4.09 13.52 21.41
N LEU A 131 3.83 13.99 20.17
CA LEU A 131 4.62 15.09 19.59
C LEU A 131 3.84 16.23 18.92
N LEU A 132 2.56 16.08 18.58
CA LEU A 132 1.80 17.19 18.00
C LEU A 132 0.30 17.00 18.17
N THR A 133 -0.38 18.00 18.73
CA THR A 133 -1.83 18.13 18.60
C THR A 133 -2.10 19.57 18.19
N GLN A 134 -2.19 19.80 16.88
CA GLN A 134 -2.79 21.02 16.35
C GLN A 134 -4.14 20.63 15.75
N LEU A 135 -5.21 20.92 16.48
CA LEU A 135 -6.57 20.87 15.95
C LEU A 135 -6.84 22.22 15.30
N LEU A 136 -6.52 22.34 14.01
CA LEU A 136 -6.57 23.59 13.25
C LEU A 136 -7.95 24.27 13.27
N SER A 137 -9.03 23.50 13.50
CA SER A 137 -10.41 24.01 13.53
C SER A 137 -11.13 23.74 14.87
N GLY A 138 -10.38 23.40 15.93
CA GLY A 138 -10.92 23.09 17.25
C GLY A 138 -11.31 21.62 17.47
N LEU A 139 -11.60 21.26 18.73
CA LEU A 139 -12.10 19.95 19.15
C LEU A 139 -13.54 20.11 19.60
N ILE A 140 -14.47 19.33 19.05
CA ILE A 140 -15.80 19.17 19.62
C ILE A 140 -15.84 17.83 20.34
N VAL A 141 -15.96 17.86 21.66
CA VAL A 141 -16.19 16.65 22.46
C VAL A 141 -17.66 16.59 22.86
N THR A 142 -18.37 15.61 22.33
CA THR A 142 -19.73 15.28 22.74
C THR A 142 -19.65 14.23 23.86
N GLY A 143 -19.86 14.65 25.10
CA GLY A 143 -19.77 13.79 26.28
C GLY A 143 -18.87 14.36 27.37
N THR A 144 -18.33 13.48 28.22
CA THR A 144 -17.40 13.86 29.29
C THR A 144 -15.97 13.85 28.77
N MET A 145 -15.25 14.95 29.02
CA MET A 145 -13.79 14.98 28.93
C MET A 145 -13.26 14.92 30.36
N THR A 146 -12.32 14.02 30.64
CA THR A 146 -11.64 13.94 31.93
C THR A 146 -10.13 14.02 31.76
N ASN A 147 -9.45 14.66 32.70
CA ASN A 147 -8.00 14.68 32.81
C ASN A 147 -7.64 14.21 34.22
N ASN A 148 -6.89 13.11 34.35
CA ASN A 148 -6.59 12.47 35.64
C ASN A 148 -7.86 12.25 36.49
N ASP A 149 -8.89 11.67 35.88
CA ASP A 149 -10.22 11.41 36.48
C ASP A 149 -11.02 12.67 36.90
N LYS A 150 -10.48 13.88 36.74
CA LYS A 150 -11.21 15.13 36.94
C LYS A 150 -11.96 15.52 35.66
N ASN A 151 -13.24 15.81 35.78
CA ASN A 151 -14.05 16.31 34.66
C ASN A 151 -13.58 17.72 34.26
N VAL A 152 -13.20 17.90 32.99
CA VAL A 152 -12.77 19.19 32.40
C VAL A 152 -13.85 19.83 31.50
N GLY A 153 -15.08 19.31 31.57
CA GLY A 153 -16.27 19.75 30.82
C GLY A 153 -17.24 20.63 31.62
N SER A 154 -18.54 20.53 31.35
CA SER A 154 -19.61 21.47 31.75
C SER A 154 -19.81 21.73 33.25
N THR A 155 -19.16 20.95 34.13
CA THR A 155 -19.23 21.10 35.57
C THR A 155 -18.04 21.85 36.16
N HIS A 156 -17.04 22.24 35.35
CA HIS A 156 -15.99 23.11 35.86
C HIS A 156 -16.63 24.45 36.23
N LYS A 157 -16.41 24.86 37.47
CA LYS A 157 -16.91 26.10 38.03
C LYS A 157 -15.70 26.95 38.38
N HIS A 158 -15.72 28.20 37.97
CA HIS A 158 -14.81 29.18 38.52
C HIS A 158 -15.32 29.55 39.92
N ARG A 159 -14.43 29.58 40.90
CA ARG A 159 -14.75 30.21 42.18
C ARG A 159 -14.81 31.70 41.90
N GLU A 160 -16.01 32.27 41.95
CA GLU A 160 -16.13 33.72 41.97
C GLU A 160 -15.48 34.20 43.26
N ASN A 161 -14.36 34.91 43.12
CA ASN A 161 -13.88 35.71 44.21
C ASN A 161 -14.71 36.97 44.22
N GLY A 162 -15.49 37.12 45.28
CA GLY A 162 -16.50 38.15 45.42
C GLY A 162 -15.94 39.54 45.13
N ASP A 163 -16.79 40.31 44.47
CA ASP A 163 -16.58 41.60 43.84
C ASP A 163 -16.00 41.53 42.42
N GLY A 164 -16.74 42.11 41.47
CA GLY A 164 -16.11 42.95 40.46
C GLY A 164 -15.47 44.12 41.22
N GLY A 165 -14.19 44.06 41.59
CA GLY A 165 -13.03 44.18 40.72
C GLY A 165 -12.49 42.88 40.11
N GLY A 166 -13.18 41.76 40.25
CA GLY A 166 -13.34 40.71 39.25
C GLY A 166 -12.05 39.98 38.92
N THR A 167 -11.46 39.34 39.91
CA THR A 167 -10.34 38.43 39.70
C THR A 167 -10.70 37.03 40.18
N THR A 168 -10.77 36.10 39.23
CA THR A 168 -10.97 34.66 39.48
C THR A 168 -9.81 34.11 40.29
N ASP A 169 -10.11 33.44 41.40
CA ASP A 169 -9.11 32.82 42.27
C ASP A 169 -8.45 31.58 41.63
N GLU A 170 -7.25 31.25 42.14
CA GLU A 170 -6.36 30.17 41.67
C GLU A 170 -6.99 28.75 41.74
N PRO A 171 -6.63 27.86 40.80
CA PRO A 171 -7.24 26.52 40.65
C PRO A 171 -6.78 25.49 41.70
N PHE A 172 -7.64 24.51 42.03
CA PHE A 172 -7.37 23.32 42.87
C PHE A 172 -7.43 21.99 42.07
#